data_AF-A0AB36RMC8-F1
#
_entry.id   AF-A0AB36RMC8-F1
#
_cell.length_a   1.000
_cell.length_b   1.000
_cell.length_c   1.000
_cell.angle_alpha   90.00
_cell.angle_beta   90.00
_cell.angle_gamma   90.00
#
_symmetry.space_group_name_H-M   'P 1'
#
loop_
_entity.id
_entity.type
_entity.pdbx_description
1 polymer ?
#
loop_
_entity_poly.entity_id
_entity_poly.type
_entity_poly.pdbx_seq_one_letter_code
_entity_poly.pdbx_strand_id
1 'polypeptide(L)'
;MKRALASTLLLASGLAMSACGAPNAAQDSPETVTVKQTVTEYEDPTPAETAPPAGEAAPEAQPEQPAPETAPAPPAGNHNINVGQVGGDCGTTDSGIPIKAGSATSCEFAAAMFDAALQATFTVTHVASSEVTQVPHAAVAVASPVTKETYNLDCRLGSDWATVTCEKPEDRTVSAWFTPELPDRMSNYVDIVENYG
;
A
#
# COMPACT_ATOMS: atom_id res chain seq x y z
N MET A 1 53.28 -1.25 41.67
CA MET A 1 53.72 -2.62 41.31
C MET A 1 52.62 -3.25 40.47
N LYS A 2 53.01 -3.86 39.34
CA LYS A 2 52.15 -4.41 38.28
C LYS A 2 51.50 -5.72 38.70
N ARG A 3 50.26 -5.96 38.27
CA ARG A 3 49.77 -7.30 37.92
C ARG A 3 48.96 -7.21 36.64
N ALA A 4 49.63 -7.52 35.54
CA ALA A 4 49.02 -7.97 34.31
C ALA A 4 48.74 -9.47 34.45
N LEU A 5 47.57 -9.94 33.99
CA LEU A 5 47.39 -11.28 33.45
C LEU A 5 46.29 -11.21 32.38
N ALA A 6 46.72 -11.37 31.13
CA ALA A 6 45.88 -11.67 29.98
C ALA A 6 45.57 -13.17 29.96
N SER A 7 44.37 -13.53 29.48
CA SER A 7 44.11 -14.84 28.86
C SER A 7 42.94 -14.73 27.88
N THR A 8 43.31 -14.70 26.61
CA THR A 8 42.51 -14.97 25.41
C THR A 8 41.88 -16.35 25.44
N LEU A 9 40.61 -16.46 25.03
CA LEU A 9 39.99 -17.69 24.53
C LEU A 9 39.33 -17.38 23.17
N LEU A 10 40.04 -17.74 22.09
CA LEU A 10 39.48 -17.93 20.76
C LEU A 10 38.68 -19.24 20.77
N LEU A 11 37.42 -19.19 20.32
CA LEU A 11 36.68 -20.35 19.84
C LEU A 11 36.13 -20.03 18.46
N ALA A 12 36.91 -20.43 17.46
CA ALA A 12 36.46 -20.57 16.09
C ALA A 12 35.73 -21.91 15.95
N SER A 13 34.48 -21.88 15.51
CA SER A 13 33.75 -23.06 15.06
C SER A 13 33.10 -22.71 13.72
N GLY A 14 33.72 -23.17 12.64
CA GLY A 14 33.18 -23.08 11.28
C GLY A 14 32.31 -24.29 10.91
N LEU A 15 31.34 -23.98 10.04
CA LEU A 15 30.82 -24.76 8.90
C LEU A 15 30.10 -26.10 9.13
N ALA A 16 28.80 -26.11 8.77
CA ALA A 16 28.22 -27.18 7.95
C ALA A 16 27.13 -26.61 7.04
N MET A 17 27.43 -26.47 5.74
CA MET A 17 26.44 -26.34 4.67
C MET A 17 25.91 -27.73 4.34
N SER A 18 24.61 -27.97 4.49
CA SER A 18 23.95 -29.17 3.96
C SER A 18 23.53 -28.91 2.52
N ALA A 19 24.40 -29.28 1.58
CA ALA A 19 24.07 -29.47 0.17
C ALA A 19 24.11 -30.98 -0.14
N CYS A 20 22.98 -31.57 -0.51
CA CYS A 20 22.85 -32.81 -1.27
C CYS A 20 21.35 -32.98 -1.65
N GLY A 21 20.93 -33.15 -2.90
CA GLY A 21 21.70 -33.42 -4.11
C GLY A 21 20.94 -33.15 -5.41
N ALA A 22 21.67 -33.30 -6.51
CA ALA A 22 21.23 -33.37 -7.91
C ALA A 22 21.16 -34.87 -8.33
N PRO A 23 20.67 -35.27 -9.53
CA PRO A 23 20.29 -34.45 -10.69
C PRO A 23 18.90 -34.80 -11.30
N ASN A 24 18.32 -33.88 -12.05
CA ASN A 24 17.52 -34.26 -13.22
C ASN A 24 17.75 -33.23 -14.32
N ALA A 25 18.40 -33.69 -15.38
CA ALA A 25 18.51 -32.98 -16.64
C ALA A 25 17.17 -33.10 -17.36
N ALA A 26 16.50 -31.96 -17.58
CA ALA A 26 15.61 -31.78 -18.71
C ALA A 26 15.83 -30.36 -19.20
N GLN A 27 16.38 -30.26 -20.40
CA GLN A 27 16.50 -29.02 -21.13
C GLN A 27 15.09 -28.54 -21.46
N ASP A 28 14.75 -27.31 -21.09
CA ASP A 28 13.69 -26.58 -21.77
C ASP A 28 14.26 -25.18 -22.08
N SER A 29 14.44 -24.96 -23.38
CA SER A 29 14.85 -23.69 -23.96
C SER A 29 13.75 -22.67 -23.70
N PRO A 30 14.02 -21.36 -23.49
CA PRO A 30 12.94 -20.39 -23.44
C PRO A 30 12.29 -20.30 -24.82
N GLU A 31 11.14 -20.92 -25.01
CA GLU A 31 10.30 -20.63 -26.16
C GLU A 31 9.73 -19.21 -26.01
N THR A 32 10.21 -18.32 -26.87
CA THR A 32 9.63 -17.00 -27.07
C THR A 32 8.20 -17.16 -27.59
N VAL A 33 7.21 -16.93 -26.74
CA VAL A 33 5.81 -16.83 -27.20
C VAL A 33 5.64 -15.51 -27.94
N THR A 34 5.70 -15.59 -29.27
CA THR A 34 5.33 -14.49 -30.16
C THR A 34 3.81 -14.43 -30.26
N VAL A 35 3.18 -13.51 -29.53
CA VAL A 35 1.75 -13.21 -29.73
C VAL A 35 1.61 -12.30 -30.95
N LYS A 36 1.22 -12.89 -32.08
CA LYS A 36 0.69 -12.16 -33.25
C LYS A 36 -0.81 -12.44 -33.35
N GLN A 37 -1.65 -11.49 -32.95
CA GLN A 37 -3.07 -11.44 -33.36
C GLN A 37 -3.46 -9.97 -33.55
N THR A 38 -3.38 -9.44 -34.78
CA THR A 38 -4.39 -9.46 -35.87
C THR A 38 -5.54 -8.50 -35.58
N VAL A 39 -5.43 -7.30 -36.14
CA VAL A 39 -6.51 -6.31 -36.30
C VAL A 39 -7.43 -6.81 -37.41
N THR A 40 -8.73 -6.90 -37.13
CA THR A 40 -9.76 -7.02 -38.18
C THR A 40 -10.64 -5.78 -38.11
N GLU A 41 -10.33 -4.85 -39.00
CA GLU A 41 -11.22 -3.79 -39.46
C GLU A 41 -12.23 -4.42 -40.43
N TYR A 42 -13.51 -4.10 -40.27
CA TYR A 42 -14.52 -4.37 -41.29
C TYR A 42 -15.38 -3.12 -41.48
N GLU A 43 -15.25 -2.57 -42.68
CA GLU A 43 -16.03 -1.46 -43.25
C GLU A 43 -17.52 -1.77 -43.42
N ASP A 44 -18.27 -0.67 -43.40
CA ASP A 44 -19.67 -0.43 -43.77
C ASP A 44 -20.06 -0.99 -45.17
N PRO A 45 -21.35 -1.32 -45.41
CA PRO A 45 -22.12 -0.41 -46.27
C PRO A 45 -23.62 -0.22 -45.87
N THR A 46 -24.00 1.05 -45.79
CA THR A 46 -25.34 1.72 -45.81
C THR A 46 -26.09 1.53 -47.17
N PRO A 47 -27.38 1.92 -47.47
CA PRO A 47 -28.56 2.49 -46.72
C PRO A 47 -29.95 1.82 -46.98
N ALA A 48 -30.99 2.19 -46.19
CA ALA A 48 -32.31 2.66 -46.70
C ALA A 48 -33.28 3.12 -45.58
N GLU A 49 -33.86 4.31 -45.78
CA GLU A 49 -34.90 4.97 -44.96
C GLU A 49 -36.23 4.20 -44.87
N THR A 50 -36.90 4.27 -43.71
CA THR A 50 -38.36 4.46 -43.59
C THR A 50 -38.67 5.08 -42.22
N ALA A 51 -39.39 6.21 -42.20
CA ALA A 51 -39.85 6.92 -40.98
C ALA A 51 -41.30 6.50 -40.58
N PRO A 52 -41.91 7.04 -39.50
CA PRO A 52 -42.15 6.40 -38.20
C PRO A 52 -43.64 5.99 -37.96
N PRO A 53 -43.96 5.38 -36.81
CA PRO A 53 -44.93 6.07 -35.94
C PRO A 53 -44.60 6.05 -34.44
N ALA A 54 -45.29 6.94 -33.74
CA ALA A 54 -45.16 7.36 -32.35
C ALA A 54 -45.41 6.27 -31.29
N GLY A 55 -44.83 6.49 -30.12
CA GLY A 55 -45.11 5.77 -28.89
C GLY A 55 -44.04 6.01 -27.82
N GLU A 56 -44.12 7.16 -27.13
CA GLU A 56 -43.36 7.45 -25.92
C GLU A 56 -43.49 6.31 -24.89
N ALA A 57 -42.35 5.77 -24.48
CA ALA A 57 -42.14 5.22 -23.14
C ALA A 57 -40.71 5.58 -22.72
N ALA A 58 -40.59 6.60 -21.88
CA ALA A 58 -39.34 7.03 -21.29
C ALA A 58 -38.74 5.90 -20.40
N PRO A 59 -37.43 5.64 -20.44
CA PRO A 59 -36.78 4.87 -19.39
C PRO A 59 -36.85 5.70 -18.10
N GLU A 60 -37.39 5.11 -17.04
CA GLU A 60 -37.41 5.69 -15.70
C GLU A 60 -35.99 6.10 -15.29
N ALA A 61 -35.81 7.38 -14.96
CA ALA A 61 -34.58 7.91 -14.43
C ALA A 61 -34.26 7.20 -13.10
N GLN A 62 -33.20 6.39 -13.09
CA GLN A 62 -32.59 5.96 -11.84
C GLN A 62 -32.10 7.21 -11.10
N PRO A 63 -32.38 7.37 -9.79
CA PRO A 63 -31.85 8.49 -9.03
C PRO A 63 -30.32 8.43 -9.09
N GLU A 64 -29.70 9.50 -9.60
CA GLU A 64 -28.27 9.73 -9.55
C GLU A 64 -27.79 9.54 -8.11
N GLN A 65 -27.08 8.44 -7.88
CA GLN A 65 -26.33 8.22 -6.67
C GLN A 65 -25.30 9.36 -6.58
N PRO A 66 -25.23 10.10 -5.47
CA PRO A 66 -24.27 11.19 -5.33
C PRO A 66 -22.87 10.64 -5.61
N ALA A 67 -22.16 11.26 -6.56
CA ALA A 67 -20.75 10.96 -6.77
C ALA A 67 -20.03 11.10 -5.43
N PRO A 68 -19.21 10.13 -5.02
CA PRO A 68 -18.45 10.27 -3.79
C PRO A 68 -17.63 11.56 -3.90
N GLU A 69 -17.82 12.46 -2.94
CA GLU A 69 -17.04 13.68 -2.83
C GLU A 69 -15.58 13.27 -2.86
N THR A 70 -14.89 13.64 -3.93
CA THR A 70 -13.48 13.32 -4.12
C THR A 70 -12.74 14.04 -3.02
N ALA A 71 -12.29 13.30 -1.99
CA ALA A 71 -11.38 13.84 -1.01
C ALA A 71 -10.21 14.47 -1.78
N PRO A 72 -9.84 15.73 -1.49
CA PRO A 72 -8.72 16.36 -2.17
C PRO A 72 -7.50 15.45 -2.06
N ALA A 73 -6.81 15.23 -3.18
CA ALA A 73 -5.56 14.48 -3.16
C ALA A 73 -4.63 15.12 -2.13
N PRO A 74 -4.00 14.34 -1.23
CA PRO A 74 -3.05 14.91 -0.28
C PRO A 74 -1.97 15.68 -1.07
N PRO A 75 -1.46 16.79 -0.51
CA PRO A 75 -0.35 17.49 -1.12
C PRO A 75 0.78 16.49 -1.37
N ALA A 76 1.24 16.39 -2.62
CA ALA A 76 2.34 15.52 -2.96
C ALA A 76 3.57 15.98 -2.18
N GLY A 77 4.00 15.19 -1.21
CA GLY A 77 5.29 15.38 -0.56
C GLY A 77 6.39 15.19 -1.60
N ASN A 78 7.50 15.89 -1.39
CA ASN A 78 8.70 15.62 -2.15
C ASN A 78 9.32 14.32 -1.61
N HIS A 79 9.26 13.27 -2.42
CA HIS A 79 9.82 11.95 -2.12
C HIS A 79 10.75 11.51 -3.24
N ASN A 80 11.85 10.84 -2.88
CA ASN A 80 12.73 10.18 -3.83
C ASN A 80 12.27 8.74 -4.02
N ILE A 81 11.29 8.57 -4.92
CA ILE A 81 10.57 7.30 -5.13
C ILE A 81 10.92 6.61 -6.44
N ASN A 82 10.87 5.28 -6.41
CA ASN A 82 11.01 4.41 -7.57
C ASN A 82 9.73 4.47 -8.44
N VAL A 83 9.59 5.53 -9.23
CA VAL A 83 8.42 5.75 -10.12
C VAL A 83 8.19 4.56 -11.06
N GLY A 84 6.94 4.14 -11.18
CA GLY A 84 6.48 3.02 -12.00
C GLY A 84 6.69 1.64 -11.36
N GLN A 85 7.37 1.55 -10.21
CA GLN A 85 7.52 0.30 -9.49
C GLN A 85 6.25 -0.02 -8.69
N VAL A 86 5.90 -1.32 -8.67
CA VAL A 86 4.85 -1.87 -7.81
C VAL A 86 5.48 -2.78 -6.77
N GLY A 87 5.15 -2.52 -5.50
CA GLY A 87 5.57 -3.28 -4.35
C GLY A 87 7.05 -3.16 -3.98
N GLY A 88 7.37 -3.65 -2.79
CA GLY A 88 8.74 -3.74 -2.29
C GLY A 88 9.26 -2.42 -1.73
N ASP A 89 10.55 -2.16 -1.95
CA ASP A 89 11.21 -0.95 -1.48
C ASP A 89 11.03 0.18 -2.50
N CYS A 90 10.39 1.27 -2.06
CA CYS A 90 9.98 2.35 -2.94
C CYS A 90 10.89 3.56 -2.90
N GLY A 91 11.97 3.52 -2.11
CA GLY A 91 12.85 4.66 -1.89
C GLY A 91 12.55 5.35 -0.57
N THR A 92 12.77 6.67 -0.52
CA THR A 92 12.73 7.43 0.74
C THR A 92 12.02 8.78 0.58
N THR A 93 11.51 9.31 1.68
CA THR A 93 11.16 10.74 1.79
C THR A 93 12.40 11.62 1.65
N ASP A 94 12.22 12.94 1.50
CA ASP A 94 13.31 13.92 1.57
C ASP A 94 14.09 13.89 2.90
N SER A 95 13.44 13.52 3.99
CA SER A 95 14.08 13.34 5.31
C SER A 95 14.77 11.97 5.47
N GLY A 96 14.75 11.11 4.45
CA GLY A 96 15.41 9.81 4.47
C GLY A 96 14.58 8.69 5.11
N ILE A 97 13.28 8.89 5.34
CA ILE A 97 12.39 7.85 5.87
C ILE A 97 12.10 6.84 4.76
N PRO A 98 12.36 5.53 4.96
CA PRO A 98 12.07 4.53 3.95
C PRO A 98 10.56 4.36 3.74
N ILE A 99 10.16 4.23 2.48
CA ILE A 99 8.79 3.94 2.07
C ILE A 99 8.78 2.54 1.44
N LYS A 100 7.92 1.65 1.94
CA LYS A 100 7.72 0.31 1.36
C LYS A 100 6.27 0.16 0.91
N ALA A 101 6.06 -0.51 -0.22
CA ALA A 101 4.74 -0.74 -0.81
C ALA A 101 4.37 -2.23 -0.78
N GLY A 102 3.08 -2.51 -0.62
CA GLY A 102 2.48 -3.83 -0.76
C GLY A 102 2.56 -4.33 -2.20
N SER A 103 2.39 -5.64 -2.39
CA SER A 103 2.62 -6.28 -3.70
C SER A 103 1.70 -5.79 -4.83
N ALA A 104 0.58 -5.13 -4.51
CA ALA A 104 -0.33 -4.52 -5.48
C ALA A 104 -0.34 -2.98 -5.40
N THR A 105 0.62 -2.38 -4.70
CA THR A 105 0.68 -0.93 -4.45
C THR A 105 1.81 -0.32 -5.25
N SER A 106 1.54 0.73 -6.03
CA SER A 106 2.60 1.47 -6.71
C SER A 106 3.38 2.34 -5.72
N CYS A 107 4.65 2.61 -6.02
CA CYS A 107 5.48 3.43 -5.14
C CYS A 107 5.00 4.88 -5.01
N GLU A 108 4.39 5.44 -6.06
CA GLU A 108 3.73 6.75 -6.01
C GLU A 108 2.50 6.73 -5.10
N PHE A 109 1.76 5.63 -5.11
CA PHE A 109 0.60 5.51 -4.24
C PHE A 109 1.03 5.31 -2.78
N ALA A 110 2.05 4.51 -2.51
CA ALA A 110 2.62 4.37 -1.16
C ALA A 110 3.13 5.72 -0.61
N ALA A 111 3.72 6.56 -1.45
CA ALA A 111 4.12 7.92 -1.07
C ALA A 111 2.91 8.81 -0.74
N ALA A 112 1.83 8.75 -1.52
CA ALA A 112 0.59 9.46 -1.19
C ALA A 112 -0.04 8.95 0.11
N MET A 113 0.07 7.64 0.42
CA MET A 113 -0.36 7.10 1.72
C MET A 113 0.44 7.67 2.87
N PHE A 114 1.76 7.82 2.71
CA PHE A 114 2.63 8.46 3.69
C PHE A 114 2.17 9.89 3.99
N ASP A 115 1.97 10.71 2.95
CA ASP A 115 1.54 12.11 3.11
C ASP A 115 0.19 12.24 3.81
N ALA A 116 -0.76 11.36 3.48
CA ALA A 116 -2.07 11.32 4.12
C ALA A 116 -1.97 10.88 5.59
N ALA A 117 -1.14 9.87 5.90
CA ALA A 117 -0.96 9.39 7.26
C ALA A 117 -0.30 10.43 8.17
N LEU A 118 0.62 11.25 7.66
CA LEU A 118 1.20 12.36 8.42
C LEU A 118 0.21 13.46 8.82
N GLN A 119 -0.90 13.57 8.08
CA GLN A 119 -1.97 14.53 8.35
C GLN A 119 -3.10 13.93 9.19
N ALA A 120 -3.09 12.62 9.40
CA ALA A 120 -4.13 11.92 10.13
C ALA A 120 -3.96 12.05 11.64
N THR A 121 -5.08 12.06 12.35
CA THR A 121 -5.12 11.86 13.80
C THR A 121 -5.38 10.39 14.07
N PHE A 122 -4.47 9.75 14.80
CA PHE A 122 -4.61 8.36 15.21
C PHE A 122 -5.45 8.29 16.48
N THR A 123 -6.24 7.25 16.61
CA THR A 123 -7.11 7.06 17.77
C THR A 123 -6.87 5.72 18.42
N VAL A 124 -6.80 5.69 19.74
CA VAL A 124 -6.83 4.44 20.52
C VAL A 124 -8.17 4.38 21.21
N THR A 125 -9.02 3.46 20.79
CA THR A 125 -10.18 3.07 21.58
C THR A 125 -9.68 2.17 22.69
N HIS A 126 -9.87 2.55 23.95
CA HIS A 126 -9.58 1.69 25.09
C HIS A 126 -10.85 0.96 25.53
N VAL A 127 -10.93 -0.33 25.23
CA VAL A 127 -11.92 -1.26 25.81
C VAL A 127 -11.35 -1.87 27.09
N ALA A 128 -12.01 -1.62 28.23
CA ALA A 128 -11.55 -1.98 29.59
C ALA A 128 -11.33 -3.50 29.84
N SER A 129 -11.80 -4.36 28.94
CA SER A 129 -11.74 -5.82 29.07
C SER A 129 -11.01 -6.53 27.92
N SER A 130 -10.33 -5.81 27.02
CA SER A 130 -9.65 -6.48 25.91
C SER A 130 -8.31 -7.08 26.34
N GLU A 131 -8.15 -8.40 26.21
CA GLU A 131 -6.85 -9.08 26.35
C GLU A 131 -5.86 -8.76 25.23
N VAL A 132 -6.30 -7.98 24.22
CA VAL A 132 -5.50 -7.57 23.07
C VAL A 132 -4.93 -6.17 23.30
N THR A 133 -3.66 -5.98 22.94
CA THR A 133 -3.05 -4.64 22.89
C THR A 133 -3.76 -3.80 21.85
N GLN A 134 -4.44 -2.74 22.29
CA GLN A 134 -5.09 -1.79 21.40
C GLN A 134 -4.03 -0.86 20.82
N VAL A 135 -3.88 -0.89 19.50
CA VAL A 135 -2.96 -0.04 18.77
C VAL A 135 -3.71 1.16 18.17
N PRO A 136 -3.09 2.34 18.12
CA PRO A 136 -3.70 3.50 17.49
C PRO A 136 -3.97 3.24 16.01
N HIS A 137 -5.12 3.67 15.52
CA HIS A 137 -5.44 3.62 14.10
C HIS A 137 -6.14 4.88 13.61
N ALA A 138 -6.03 5.14 12.31
CA ALA A 138 -6.66 6.24 11.61
C ALA A 138 -7.24 5.72 10.29
N ALA A 139 -8.49 6.07 10.01
CA ALA A 139 -9.07 5.88 8.68
C ALA A 139 -8.68 7.07 7.80
N VAL A 140 -8.08 6.80 6.64
CA VAL A 140 -7.66 7.84 5.69
C VAL A 140 -8.20 7.55 4.30
N ALA A 141 -8.57 8.59 3.56
CA ALA A 141 -8.95 8.50 2.16
C ALA A 141 -7.81 9.03 1.29
N VAL A 142 -7.29 8.22 0.36
CA VAL A 142 -6.13 8.58 -0.48
C VAL A 142 -6.43 8.29 -1.93
N ALA A 143 -6.32 9.32 -2.78
CA ALA A 143 -6.39 9.17 -4.23
C ALA A 143 -5.06 8.64 -4.78
N SER A 144 -5.08 7.54 -5.53
CA SER A 144 -3.91 7.01 -6.20
C SER A 144 -3.49 7.91 -7.37
N PRO A 145 -2.24 8.40 -7.38
CA PRO A 145 -1.73 9.16 -8.52
C PRO A 145 -1.73 8.37 -9.83
N VAL A 146 -1.66 7.04 -9.74
CA VAL A 146 -1.54 6.11 -10.88
C VAL A 146 -2.92 5.73 -11.42
N THR A 147 -3.82 5.23 -10.57
CA THR A 147 -5.14 4.72 -11.02
C THR A 147 -6.24 5.77 -11.00
N LYS A 148 -6.01 6.91 -10.33
CA LYS A 148 -7.01 7.97 -10.06
C LYS A 148 -8.17 7.53 -9.17
N GLU A 149 -8.16 6.29 -8.70
CA GLU A 149 -9.14 5.80 -7.74
C GLU A 149 -8.81 6.31 -6.34
N THR A 150 -9.84 6.55 -5.53
CA THR A 150 -9.69 6.87 -4.11
C THR A 150 -9.88 5.61 -3.29
N TYR A 151 -8.96 5.36 -2.38
CA TYR A 151 -8.97 4.21 -1.48
C TYR A 151 -9.19 4.67 -0.04
N ASN A 152 -10.09 3.98 0.66
CA ASN A 152 -10.20 4.07 2.11
C ASN A 152 -9.22 3.09 2.72
N LEU A 153 -8.28 3.61 3.49
CA LEU A 153 -7.20 2.85 4.12
C LEU A 153 -7.32 2.96 5.63
N ASP A 154 -6.93 1.88 6.29
CA ASP A 154 -6.77 1.82 7.73
C ASP A 154 -5.27 1.88 8.04
N CYS A 155 -4.84 3.01 8.60
CA CYS A 155 -3.47 3.24 9.03
C CYS A 155 -3.32 2.94 10.51
N ARG A 156 -2.42 2.03 10.88
CA ARG A 156 -2.15 1.63 12.25
C ARG A 156 -0.75 2.04 12.65
N LEU A 157 -0.61 2.56 13.86
CA LEU A 157 0.67 2.79 14.49
C LEU A 157 1.05 1.54 15.29
N GLY A 158 2.21 0.96 14.98
CA GLY A 158 2.73 -0.23 15.63
C GLY A 158 2.89 -0.03 17.15
N SER A 159 2.96 -1.14 17.89
CA SER A 159 3.24 -1.10 19.32
C SER A 159 4.65 -0.60 19.66
N ASP A 160 5.54 -0.55 18.66
CA ASP A 160 6.84 0.12 18.72
C ASP A 160 6.73 1.65 18.66
N TRP A 161 5.51 2.18 18.45
CA TRP A 161 5.19 3.60 18.34
C TRP A 161 5.98 4.34 17.25
N ALA A 162 6.55 3.58 16.30
CA ALA A 162 7.44 4.10 15.27
C ALA A 162 6.96 3.70 13.88
N THR A 163 6.42 2.50 13.71
CA THR A 163 6.04 2.00 12.39
C THR A 163 4.57 2.31 12.11
N VAL A 164 4.29 3.06 11.05
CA VAL A 164 2.94 3.21 10.52
C VAL A 164 2.73 2.24 9.36
N THR A 165 1.61 1.53 9.40
CA THR A 165 1.17 0.58 8.39
C THR A 165 -0.20 0.99 7.89
N CYS A 166 -0.31 1.39 6.63
CA CYS A 166 -1.60 1.70 6.00
C CYS A 166 -2.00 0.55 5.09
N GLU A 167 -3.21 0.01 5.27
CA GLU A 167 -3.70 -1.12 4.46
C GLU A 167 -5.13 -0.84 4.00
N LYS A 168 -5.46 -1.31 2.80
CA LYS A 168 -6.86 -1.39 2.38
C LYS A 168 -7.55 -2.50 3.18
N PRO A 169 -8.73 -2.23 3.79
CA PRO A 169 -9.51 -3.27 4.45
C PRO A 169 -9.77 -4.44 3.50
N GLU A 170 -9.68 -5.66 4.03
CA GLU A 170 -9.90 -6.93 3.31
C GLU A 170 -8.87 -7.26 2.20
N ASP A 171 -7.94 -6.35 1.91
CA ASP A 171 -6.94 -6.50 0.84
C ASP A 171 -5.59 -5.92 1.24
N ARG A 172 -4.80 -6.72 1.96
CA ARG A 172 -3.47 -6.32 2.44
C ARG A 172 -2.41 -6.21 1.35
N THR A 173 -2.73 -6.58 0.10
CA THR A 173 -1.80 -6.39 -1.03
C THR A 173 -1.72 -4.91 -1.42
N VAL A 174 -2.79 -4.15 -1.11
CA VAL A 174 -2.82 -2.69 -1.18
C VAL A 174 -2.43 -2.13 0.18
N SER A 175 -1.15 -1.81 0.36
CA SER A 175 -0.59 -1.41 1.65
C SER A 175 0.70 -0.60 1.50
N ALA A 176 1.07 0.12 2.56
CA ALA A 176 2.35 0.80 2.68
C ALA A 176 2.86 0.78 4.13
N TRP A 177 4.19 0.77 4.27
CA TRP A 177 4.89 0.81 5.56
C TRP A 177 5.96 1.88 5.56
N PHE A 178 6.05 2.62 6.66
CA PHE A 178 7.01 3.67 6.87
C PHE A 178 7.20 3.94 8.36
N THR A 179 8.34 4.54 8.72
CA THR A 179 8.67 4.90 10.11
C THR A 179 8.80 6.41 10.22
N PRO A 180 7.68 7.16 10.32
CA PRO A 180 7.73 8.61 10.33
C PRO A 180 8.40 9.11 11.61
N GLU A 181 9.05 10.27 11.52
CA GLU A 181 9.50 11.00 12.70
C GLU A 181 8.27 11.59 13.39
N LEU A 182 7.67 10.82 14.29
CA LEU A 182 6.59 11.32 15.13
C LEU A 182 7.22 12.17 16.25
N PRO A 183 6.68 13.36 16.55
CA PRO A 183 7.22 14.20 17.63
C PRO A 183 7.17 13.45 18.97
N ASP A 184 8.20 13.66 19.82
CA ASP A 184 8.41 12.99 21.12
C ASP A 184 7.23 13.09 22.11
N ARG A 185 6.23 13.93 21.83
CA ARG A 185 4.93 13.94 22.52
C ARG A 185 3.81 13.46 21.59
N MET A 186 3.62 12.16 21.60
CA MET A 186 2.55 11.46 20.86
C MET A 186 1.13 11.94 21.21
N SER A 187 0.94 12.63 22.35
CA SER A 187 -0.38 13.16 22.77
C SER A 187 -1.06 14.09 21.78
N ASN A 188 -0.32 14.72 20.85
CA ASN A 188 -0.95 15.59 19.84
C ASN A 188 -1.39 14.83 18.58
N TYR A 189 -0.90 13.61 18.40
CA TYR A 189 -1.17 12.79 17.21
C TYR A 189 -2.08 11.60 17.51
N VAL A 190 -2.17 11.21 18.78
CA VAL A 190 -2.97 10.09 19.25
C VAL A 190 -4.03 10.58 20.22
N ASP A 191 -5.29 10.52 19.80
CA ASP A 191 -6.44 10.73 20.67
C ASP A 191 -6.81 9.43 21.38
N ILE A 192 -6.89 9.49 22.72
CA ILE A 192 -7.35 8.36 23.54
C ILE A 192 -8.85 8.49 23.71
N VAL A 193 -9.59 7.55 23.11
CA VAL A 193 -11.04 7.43 23.28
C VAL A 193 -11.30 6.37 24.34
N GLU A 194 -11.61 6.80 25.55
CA GLU A 194 -11.99 5.90 26.63
C GLU A 194 -13.47 5.52 26.48
N ASN A 195 -13.74 4.24 26.20
CA ASN A 195 -15.10 3.73 26.17
C ASN A 195 -15.38 2.95 27.46
N TYR A 196 -15.93 3.66 28.44
CA TYR A 196 -16.47 3.06 29.66
C TYR A 196 -17.84 2.46 29.32
N GLY A 197 -17.83 1.22 28.83
CA GLY A 197 -19.03 0.41 28.64
C GLY A 197 -19.75 0.10 29.95
#